data_AF-A0A3R6H7D7-F1
#
_entry.id   AF-A0A3R6H7D7-F1
#
_cell.length_a   1.000
_cell.length_b   1.000
_cell.length_c   1.000
_cell.angle_alpha   90.00
_cell.angle_beta   90.00
_cell.angle_gamma   90.00
#
_symmetry.space_group_name_H-M   'P 1'
#
loop_
_entity.id
_entity.type
_entity.pdbx_description
1 polymer ?
#
loop_
_entity_poly.entity_id
_entity_poly.type
_entity_poly.pdbx_seq_one_letter_code
_entity_poly.pdbx_strand_id
1 'polypeptide(L)'
;MKQTVNVSNKAEVVAAVTSDFDGGYNYFEGDIRKGNLRAHVVNCFYGNKLRIQITYWEDGKSVAVETASTCSTAKGIVSKVSKFLNVK
;
A
#
# COMPACT_ATOMS: atom_id res chain seq x y z
N MET A 1 1.67 12.93 6.24
CA MET A 1 2.81 13.10 5.32
C MET A 1 2.76 11.95 4.33
N LYS A 2 2.58 12.21 3.03
CA LYS A 2 2.50 11.15 2.02
C LYS A 2 3.91 10.63 1.74
N GLN A 3 4.17 9.38 2.08
CA GLN A 3 5.50 8.77 1.94
C GLN A 3 5.66 8.15 0.55
N THR A 4 6.89 8.02 0.05
CA THR A 4 7.20 7.18 -1.12
C THR A 4 8.32 6.25 -0.73
N VAL A 5 8.07 4.94 -0.87
CA VAL A 5 9.01 3.89 -0.48
C VAL A 5 9.27 3.00 -1.69
N ASN A 6 10.54 2.80 -2.01
CA ASN A 6 10.96 1.82 -3.01
C ASN A 6 11.20 0.49 -2.31
N VAL A 7 10.67 -0.59 -2.86
CA VAL A 7 10.80 -1.95 -2.32
C VAL A 7 11.32 -2.92 -3.38
N SER A 8 12.04 -3.93 -2.91
CA SER A 8 12.65 -5.01 -3.67
C SER A 8 12.05 -6.37 -3.27
N ASN A 9 11.58 -6.49 -2.04
CA ASN A 9 11.07 -7.73 -1.44
C ASN A 9 9.84 -7.46 -0.54
N LYS A 10 9.16 -8.52 -0.11
CA LYS A 10 7.96 -8.42 0.73
C LYS A 10 8.25 -7.94 2.15
N ALA A 11 9.43 -8.21 2.70
CA ALA A 11 9.79 -7.76 4.04
C ALA A 11 9.85 -6.23 4.13
N GLU A 12 10.34 -5.56 3.08
CA GLU A 12 10.34 -4.10 2.98
C GLU A 12 8.91 -3.53 2.86
N VAL A 13 8.00 -4.23 2.19
CA VAL A 13 6.57 -3.86 2.19
C VAL A 13 5.99 -3.97 3.60
N VAL A 14 6.31 -5.03 4.33
CA VAL A 14 5.89 -5.19 5.74
C VAL A 14 6.40 -4.01 6.56
N ALA A 15 7.71 -3.76 6.53
CA ALA A 15 8.35 -2.67 7.28
C ALA A 15 7.75 -1.30 6.96
N ALA A 16 7.39 -1.03 5.70
CA ALA A 16 6.76 0.23 5.31
C ALA A 16 5.37 0.42 5.93
N VAL A 17 4.61 -0.67 6.13
CA VAL A 17 3.19 -0.61 6.49
C VAL A 17 2.90 -1.05 7.93
N THR A 18 3.90 -1.53 8.66
CA THR A 18 3.84 -1.83 10.09
C THR A 18 4.66 -0.80 10.87
N SER A 19 4.01 -0.07 11.77
CA SER A 19 4.69 0.75 12.78
C SER A 19 5.07 -0.12 13.98
N ASP A 20 6.31 0.01 14.47
CA ASP A 20 6.79 -0.66 15.68
C ASP A 20 6.16 -0.10 16.97
N PHE A 21 5.46 1.03 16.92
CA PHE A 21 5.14 1.81 18.12
C PHE A 21 3.86 1.46 18.86
N ASP A 22 2.86 0.76 18.30
CA ASP A 22 1.60 0.55 19.05
C ASP A 22 0.59 -0.44 18.42
N GLY A 23 0.91 -1.74 18.42
CA GLY A 23 -0.16 -2.76 18.44
C GLY A 23 -1.10 -2.87 17.23
N GLY A 24 -0.62 -2.61 16.00
CA GLY A 24 -1.30 -3.11 14.78
C GLY A 24 -2.16 -2.11 14.00
N TYR A 25 -2.07 -0.81 14.27
CA TYR A 25 -2.68 0.20 13.40
C TYR A 25 -1.78 0.53 12.20
N ASN A 26 -2.38 0.54 11.01
CA ASN A 26 -1.72 0.99 9.79
C ASN A 26 -1.99 2.48 9.58
N TYR A 27 -0.94 3.31 9.65
CA TYR A 27 -0.99 4.73 9.29
C TYR A 27 -0.22 5.04 8.01
N PHE A 28 0.19 4.01 7.25
CA PHE A 28 0.89 4.24 6.00
C PHE A 28 -0.07 4.85 4.99
N GLU A 29 0.27 6.05 4.54
CA GLU A 29 -0.39 6.74 3.44
C GLU A 29 0.71 7.23 2.50
N GLY A 30 0.68 6.78 1.25
CA GLY A 30 1.79 6.98 0.34
C GLY A 30 1.89 5.98 -0.79
N ASP A 31 3.00 6.05 -1.51
CA ASP A 31 3.33 5.23 -2.66
C ASP A 31 4.33 4.16 -2.27
N ILE A 32 4.03 2.90 -2.58
CA ILE A 32 4.98 1.77 -2.51
C ILE A 32 5.32 1.38 -3.94
N ARG A 33 6.60 1.48 -4.30
CA ARG A 33 7.07 1.39 -5.68
C ARG A 33 8.06 0.24 -5.86
N LYS A 34 8.03 -0.35 -7.06
CA LYS A 34 9.11 -1.21 -7.55
C LYS A 34 9.25 -1.02 -9.06
N GLY A 35 10.38 -0.45 -9.48
CA GLY A 35 10.58 -0.08 -10.88
C GLY A 35 9.49 0.90 -11.33
N ASN A 36 8.82 0.56 -12.43
CA ASN A 36 7.73 1.33 -13.02
C ASN A 36 6.37 1.13 -12.33
N LEU A 37 6.24 0.14 -11.43
CA LEU A 37 4.98 -0.15 -10.73
C LEU A 37 4.86 0.63 -9.43
N ARG A 38 3.65 1.14 -9.16
CA ARG A 38 3.33 1.94 -7.97
C ARG A 38 1.97 1.56 -7.39
N ALA A 39 1.94 1.16 -6.13
CA ALA A 39 0.72 1.03 -5.34
C ALA A 39 0.55 2.27 -4.44
N HIS A 40 -0.49 3.05 -4.69
CA HIS A 40 -0.86 4.21 -3.88
C HIS A 40 -1.86 3.79 -2.80
N VAL A 41 -1.48 3.95 -1.53
CA VAL A 41 -2.24 3.53 -0.35
C VAL A 41 -2.79 4.77 0.35
N VAL A 42 -4.10 4.78 0.62
CA VAL A 42 -4.79 5.84 1.34
C VAL A 42 -5.66 5.24 2.44
N ASN A 43 -5.61 5.85 3.63
CA ASN A 43 -6.46 5.51 4.75
C ASN A 43 -7.70 6.41 4.74
N CYS A 44 -8.88 5.80 4.70
CA CYS A 44 -10.18 6.46 4.72
C CYS A 44 -10.95 5.99 5.95
N PHE A 45 -11.62 6.89 6.66
CA PHE A 45 -12.47 6.55 7.80
C PHE A 45 -13.95 6.71 7.43
N TYR A 46 -14.74 5.66 7.65
CA TYR A 46 -16.19 5.71 7.56
C TYR A 46 -16.76 5.57 8.97
N GLY A 47 -17.01 6.72 9.62
CA GLY A 47 -17.21 6.76 11.06
C GLY A 47 -15.97 6.23 11.79
N ASN A 48 -16.17 5.26 12.69
CA ASN A 48 -15.08 4.65 13.46
C ASN A 48 -14.39 3.46 12.74
N LYS A 49 -14.75 3.19 11.48
CA LYS A 49 -14.19 2.07 10.70
C LYS A 49 -13.11 2.55 9.75
N LEU A 50 -11.89 2.04 9.94
CA LEU A 50 -10.79 2.20 8.98
C LEU A 50 -11.06 1.40 7.70
N ARG A 51 -10.96 2.07 6.57
CA ARG A 51 -10.95 1.49 5.22
C ARG A 51 -9.72 1.98 4.48
N ILE A 52 -8.87 1.05 4.08
CA ILE A 52 -7.67 1.32 3.32
C ILE A 52 -8.00 1.11 1.84
N GLN A 53 -7.77 2.13 1.02
CA GLN A 53 -7.89 2.06 -0.43
C GLN A 53 -6.51 1.96 -1.07
N ILE A 54 -6.37 1.09 -2.06
CA ILE A 54 -5.14 0.89 -2.82
C ILE A 54 -5.45 1.07 -4.29
N THR A 55 -4.73 1.97 -4.96
CA THR A 55 -4.80 2.16 -6.42
C THR A 55 -3.47 1.82 -7.06
N TYR A 56 -3.52 1.22 -8.24
CA TYR A 56 -2.37 0.60 -8.87
C TYR A 56 -2.01 1.34 -10.14
N TRP A 57 -0.76 1.75 -10.27
CA TRP A 57 -0.28 2.61 -11.34
C TRP A 57 0.99 2.01 -11.96
N GLU A 58 1.20 2.38 -13.21
CA GLU A 58 2.42 2.08 -13.95
C GLU A 58 2.89 3.36 -14.63
N ASP A 59 4.20 3.65 -14.54
CA ASP A 59 4.77 4.84 -15.16
C ASP A 59 4.50 4.86 -16.67
N GLY A 60 4.10 6.02 -17.18
CA GLY A 60 3.71 6.20 -18.59
C GLY A 60 2.23 5.94 -18.88
N LYS A 61 1.45 5.41 -17.93
CA LYS A 61 -0.01 5.31 -18.06
C LYS A 61 -0.72 6.47 -17.36
N SER A 62 -1.76 6.99 -18.00
CA SER A 62 -2.58 8.08 -17.49
C SER A 62 -3.69 7.63 -16.52
N VAL A 63 -3.92 6.32 -16.43
CA VAL A 63 -4.98 5.71 -15.62
C VAL A 63 -4.44 4.54 -14.80
N ALA A 64 -5.16 4.19 -13.74
CA ALA A 64 -4.85 3.02 -12.93
C ALA A 64 -4.87 1.74 -13.79
N VAL A 65 -3.91 0.84 -13.56
CA VAL A 65 -3.76 -0.40 -14.34
C VAL A 65 -4.65 -1.54 -13.88
N GLU A 66 -5.19 -1.43 -12.67
CA GLU A 66 -6.11 -2.40 -12.08
C GLU A 66 -7.20 -1.67 -11.27
N THR A 67 -8.32 -2.35 -11.05
CA THR A 67 -9.39 -1.87 -10.17
C THR A 67 -8.85 -1.60 -8.77
N ALA A 68 -9.26 -0.48 -8.18
CA ALA A 68 -8.90 -0.14 -6.81
C ALA A 68 -9.31 -1.26 -5.86
N SER A 69 -8.40 -1.64 -4.96
CA SER A 69 -8.68 -2.62 -3.92
C SER A 69 -8.94 -1.94 -2.59
N THR A 70 -9.71 -2.59 -1.73
CA THR A 70 -9.90 -2.12 -0.35
C THR A 70 -9.60 -3.20 0.68
N CYS A 71 -9.09 -2.79 1.84
CA CYS A 71 -8.89 -3.65 3.01
C CYS A 71 -8.96 -2.83 4.31
N SER A 72 -8.71 -3.44 5.46
CA SER A 72 -8.79 -2.78 6.76
C SER A 72 -7.59 -3.07 7.67
N THR A 73 -6.57 -3.75 7.16
CA THR A 73 -5.42 -4.22 7.95
C THR A 73 -4.11 -4.04 7.20
N ALA A 74 -3.01 -3.86 7.94
CA ALA A 74 -1.66 -3.86 7.38
C ALA A 74 -1.37 -5.15 6.59
N LYS A 75 -1.75 -6.32 7.11
CA LYS A 75 -1.65 -7.60 6.42
C LYS A 75 -2.38 -7.59 5.07
N GLY A 76 -3.54 -6.93 5.00
CA GLY A 76 -4.31 -6.73 3.78
C GLY A 76 -3.55 -5.89 2.75
N ILE A 77 -2.86 -4.84 3.17
CA ILE A 77 -1.98 -4.04 2.30
C ILE A 77 -0.82 -4.91 1.80
N VAL A 78 -0.06 -5.56 2.71
CA VAL A 78 1.07 -6.41 2.34
C VAL A 78 0.67 -7.42 1.29
N SER A 79 -0.42 -8.17 1.51
CA SER A 79 -0.86 -9.19 0.56
C SER A 79 -1.17 -8.63 -0.83
N LYS A 80 -1.80 -7.45 -0.90
CA LYS A 80 -2.25 -6.84 -2.17
C LYS A 80 -1.09 -6.16 -2.90
N VAL A 81 -0.33 -5.33 -2.18
CA VAL A 81 0.82 -4.61 -2.72
C VAL A 81 1.91 -5.59 -3.15
N SER A 82 2.23 -6.60 -2.34
CA SER A 82 3.26 -7.58 -2.73
C SER A 82 2.88 -8.37 -3.97
N LYS A 83 1.60 -8.71 -4.12
CA LYS A 83 1.09 -9.36 -5.33
C LYS A 83 1.24 -8.45 -6.55
N PHE A 84 0.79 -7.21 -6.46
CA PHE A 84 0.85 -6.25 -7.56
C PHE A 84 2.30 -5.93 -7.97
N LEU A 85 3.17 -5.64 -7.00
CA LEU A 85 4.58 -5.34 -7.26
C LEU A 85 5.41 -6.60 -7.61
N ASN A 86 4.79 -7.79 -7.59
CA ASN A 86 5.47 -9.06 -7.81
C ASN A 86 6.73 -9.21 -6.93
N VAL A 87 6.58 -8.99 -5.62
CA VAL A 87 7.64 -9.19 -4.61
C VAL A 87 7.28 -10.35 -3.71
N LYS A 88 8.29 -11.18 -3.41
CA LYS A 88 8.16 -12.37 -2.56
C LYS A 88 8.57 -12.09 -1.14
#